data_AF-A0A1W9HLZ6-F1
#
_entry.id   AF-A0A1W9HLZ6-F1
#
_cell.length_a   1.000
_cell.length_b   1.000
_cell.length_c   1.000
_cell.angle_alpha   90.00
_cell.angle_beta   90.00
_cell.angle_gamma   90.00
#
_symmetry.space_group_name_H-M   'P 1'
#
loop_
_entity.id
_entity.type
_entity.pdbx_description
1 polymer ?
#
loop_
_entity_poly.entity_id
_entity_poly.type
_entity_poly.pdbx_seq_one_letter_code
_entity_poly.pdbx_strand_id
1 'polypeptide(L)'
;MTLKQLVCPFTALVVGWAVAIYATSTLVVLAGLSPHVPPLDHWSSLPGRAFAVADWISPAAKLSIGATFALLLWPLRAVQGLPFRLAGASIAGLAATLAVLLVLPGDWSRGFGVGLTGVRLDPVALPLHLVGGALGGIAFALQSASCARAAG
;
A
#
# COMPACT_ATOMS: atom_id res chain seq x y z
N MET A 1 28.48 -3.13 5.06
CA MET A 1 27.10 -3.62 4.82
C MET A 1 27.16 -4.51 3.59
N THR A 2 26.77 -5.80 3.67
CA THR A 2 26.82 -6.69 2.51
C THR A 2 25.68 -6.35 1.53
N LEU A 3 25.84 -6.65 0.23
CA LEU A 3 24.77 -6.45 -0.77
C LEU A 3 23.45 -7.09 -0.32
N LYS A 4 23.51 -8.28 0.30
CA LYS A 4 22.35 -8.98 0.88
C LYS A 4 21.62 -8.17 1.97
N GLN A 5 22.35 -7.42 2.80
CA GLN A 5 21.78 -6.58 3.86
C GLN A 5 20.99 -5.36 3.34
N LEU A 6 21.25 -4.94 2.10
CA LEU A 6 20.56 -3.84 1.41
C LEU A 6 19.43 -4.33 0.50
N VAL A 7 19.64 -5.44 -0.23
CA VAL A 7 18.65 -5.96 -1.19
C VAL A 7 17.40 -6.46 -0.48
N CYS A 8 17.53 -7.28 0.56
CA CYS A 8 16.36 -7.81 1.26
C CYS A 8 15.37 -6.73 1.74
N PRO A 9 15.78 -5.72 2.53
CA PRO A 9 14.83 -4.76 3.07
C PRO A 9 14.21 -3.88 2.01
N PHE A 10 14.96 -3.60 0.94
CA PHE A 10 14.42 -2.93 -0.22
C PHE A 10 13.33 -3.79 -0.88
N THR A 11 13.58 -5.09 -1.08
CA THR A 11 12.55 -6.02 -1.59
C THR A 11 11.33 -6.08 -0.68
N ALA A 12 11.50 -6.13 0.64
CA ALA A 12 10.37 -6.11 1.57
C ALA A 12 9.55 -4.82 1.47
N LEU A 13 10.22 -3.68 1.28
CA LEU A 13 9.56 -2.40 1.04
C LEU A 13 8.77 -2.39 -0.27
N VAL A 14 9.39 -2.85 -1.37
CA VAL A 14 8.73 -2.93 -2.68
C VAL A 14 7.52 -3.86 -2.63
N VAL A 15 7.63 -5.01 -1.96
CA VAL A 15 6.51 -5.95 -1.78
C VAL A 15 5.39 -5.30 -0.97
N GLY A 16 5.70 -4.68 0.17
CA GLY A 16 4.69 -4.00 1.00
C GLY A 16 4.00 -2.86 0.26
N TRP A 17 4.77 -2.04 -0.46
CA TRP A 17 4.26 -0.96 -1.30
C TRP A 17 3.33 -1.48 -2.41
N ALA A 18 3.74 -2.53 -3.13
CA ALA A 18 2.94 -3.13 -4.19
C ALA A 18 1.63 -3.69 -3.62
N VAL A 19 1.69 -4.44 -2.51
CA VAL A 19 0.50 -4.97 -1.84
C VAL A 19 -0.45 -3.85 -1.43
N ALA A 20 0.05 -2.74 -0.89
CA ALA A 20 -0.81 -1.61 -0.52
C ALA A 20 -1.59 -1.06 -1.73
N ILE A 21 -0.91 -0.84 -2.86
CA ILE A 21 -1.52 -0.32 -4.08
C ILE A 21 -2.54 -1.31 -4.66
N TYR A 22 -2.15 -2.57 -4.84
CA TYR A 22 -3.01 -3.57 -5.50
C TYR A 22 -4.16 -4.01 -4.61
N ALA A 23 -3.97 -4.10 -3.29
CA ALA A 23 -5.06 -4.38 -2.36
C ALA A 23 -6.09 -3.25 -2.37
N THR A 24 -5.66 -1.98 -2.26
CA THR A 24 -6.60 -0.85 -2.37
C THR A 24 -7.30 -0.83 -3.72
N SER A 25 -6.58 -1.05 -4.82
CA SER A 25 -7.16 -1.08 -6.17
C SER A 25 -8.20 -2.19 -6.32
N THR A 26 -7.92 -3.37 -5.77
CA THR A 26 -8.86 -4.50 -5.74
C THR A 26 -10.12 -4.13 -4.95
N LEU A 27 -9.97 -3.53 -3.77
CA LEU A 27 -11.09 -3.09 -2.94
C LEU A 27 -11.93 -2.00 -3.61
N VAL A 28 -11.29 -1.06 -4.32
CA VAL A 28 -11.97 -0.02 -5.12
C VAL A 28 -12.79 -0.63 -6.25
N VAL A 29 -12.29 -1.66 -6.93
CA VAL A 29 -13.05 -2.41 -7.96
C VAL A 29 -14.25 -3.12 -7.34
N LEU A 30 -14.04 -3.83 -6.22
CA LEU A 30 -15.12 -4.54 -5.52
C LEU A 30 -16.20 -3.59 -5.00
N ALA A 31 -15.83 -2.38 -4.62
CA ALA A 31 -16.76 -1.34 -4.19
C ALA A 31 -17.41 -0.56 -5.35
N GLY A 32 -17.00 -0.79 -6.60
CA GLY A 32 -17.52 -0.08 -7.77
C GLY A 32 -17.24 1.42 -7.78
N LEU A 33 -16.16 1.85 -7.11
CA LEU A 33 -15.86 3.29 -6.91
C LEU A 33 -15.02 3.91 -8.04
N SER A 34 -14.43 3.11 -8.93
CA SER A 34 -13.60 3.66 -10.00
C SER A 34 -14.47 4.26 -11.11
N PRO A 35 -14.32 5.55 -11.45
CA PRO A 35 -15.07 6.16 -12.56
C PRO A 35 -14.55 5.71 -13.94
N HIS A 36 -13.35 5.12 -14.00
CA HIS A 36 -12.66 4.79 -15.26
C HIS A 36 -12.58 3.29 -15.55
N VAL A 37 -12.89 2.46 -14.57
CA VAL A 37 -12.89 1.00 -14.72
C VAL A 37 -14.33 0.53 -14.49
N PRO A 38 -14.95 -0.19 -15.43
CA PRO A 38 -16.33 -0.62 -15.26
C PRO A 38 -16.48 -1.52 -14.01
N PRO A 39 -17.69 -1.66 -13.47
CA PRO A 39 -17.97 -2.58 -12.37
C PRO A 39 -17.56 -4.02 -12.68
N LEU A 40 -17.31 -4.81 -11.63
CA LEU A 40 -16.98 -6.22 -11.76
C LEU A 40 -18.17 -6.99 -12.36
N ASP A 41 -17.91 -7.69 -13.46
CA ASP A 41 -18.88 -8.51 -14.19
C ASP A 41 -18.64 -10.01 -13.96
N HIS A 42 -17.39 -10.45 -13.83
CA HIS A 42 -17.02 -11.82 -13.49
C HIS A 42 -15.74 -11.86 -12.64
N TRP A 43 -15.65 -12.81 -11.69
CA TRP A 43 -14.53 -12.93 -10.75
C TRP A 43 -13.16 -13.09 -11.42
N SER A 44 -13.10 -13.76 -12.58
CA SER A 44 -11.85 -13.91 -13.32
C SER A 44 -11.34 -12.60 -13.94
N SER A 45 -12.16 -11.56 -14.05
CA SER A 45 -11.70 -10.22 -14.47
C SER A 45 -11.10 -9.38 -13.34
N LEU A 46 -11.27 -9.79 -12.07
CA LEU A 46 -10.87 -8.99 -10.92
C LEU A 46 -9.39 -8.57 -10.95
N PRO A 47 -8.42 -9.47 -11.25
CA PRO A 47 -7.02 -9.06 -11.33
C PRO A 47 -6.81 -7.98 -12.40
N GLY A 48 -7.32 -8.19 -13.62
CA GLY A 48 -7.18 -7.24 -14.72
C GLY A 48 -7.79 -5.87 -14.41
N ARG A 49 -8.96 -5.83 -13.76
CA ARG A 49 -9.60 -4.59 -13.31
C ARG A 49 -8.82 -3.90 -12.20
N ALA A 50 -8.30 -4.67 -11.23
CA ALA A 50 -7.46 -4.11 -10.16
C ALA A 50 -6.17 -3.51 -10.73
N PHE A 51 -5.54 -4.17 -11.72
CA PHE A 51 -4.41 -3.61 -12.46
C PHE A 51 -4.79 -2.31 -13.18
N ALA A 52 -5.92 -2.27 -13.88
CA ALA A 52 -6.39 -1.06 -14.54
C ALA A 52 -6.60 0.11 -13.57
N VAL A 53 -7.21 -0.14 -12.39
CA VAL A 53 -7.34 0.88 -11.33
C VAL A 53 -5.96 1.33 -10.85
N ALA A 54 -5.03 0.40 -10.62
CA ALA A 54 -3.67 0.72 -10.20
C ALA A 54 -2.93 1.57 -11.26
N ASP A 55 -3.16 1.36 -12.55
CA ASP A 55 -2.58 2.16 -13.63
C ASP A 55 -3.13 3.58 -13.69
N TRP A 56 -4.40 3.77 -13.29
CA TRP A 56 -4.99 5.10 -13.16
C TRP A 56 -4.42 5.93 -12.02
N ILE A 57 -3.94 5.28 -10.95
CA ILE A 57 -3.28 5.95 -9.83
C ILE A 57 -2.05 6.71 -10.34
N SER A 58 -2.00 8.01 -10.06
CA SER A 58 -0.92 8.88 -10.51
C SER A 58 0.46 8.37 -10.04
N PRO A 59 1.53 8.60 -10.81
CA PRO A 59 2.89 8.30 -10.37
C PRO A 59 3.24 9.01 -9.05
N ALA A 60 2.77 10.25 -8.86
CA ALA A 60 3.00 11.02 -7.64
C ALA A 60 2.41 10.31 -6.41
N ALA A 61 1.17 9.83 -6.48
CA ALA A 61 0.53 9.11 -5.38
C ALA A 61 1.30 7.82 -5.04
N LYS A 62 1.68 7.04 -6.07
CA LYS A 62 2.47 5.81 -5.89
C LYS A 62 3.81 6.08 -5.20
N LEU A 63 4.53 7.12 -5.64
CA LEU A 63 5.81 7.51 -5.06
C LEU A 63 5.65 8.06 -3.63
N SER A 64 4.61 8.86 -3.36
CA SER A 64 4.32 9.36 -2.02
C SER A 64 4.04 8.22 -1.04
N ILE A 65 3.25 7.21 -1.43
CA ILE A 65 3.02 5.99 -0.62
C ILE A 65 4.34 5.26 -0.39
N GLY A 66 5.14 5.06 -1.44
CA GLY A 66 6.45 4.40 -1.32
C GLY A 66 7.40 5.12 -0.36
N ALA A 67 7.46 6.45 -0.44
CA ALA A 67 8.29 7.28 0.42
C ALA A 67 7.83 7.26 1.87
N THR A 68 6.52 7.39 2.15
CA THR A 68 6.00 7.32 3.52
C THR A 68 6.11 5.91 4.10
N PHE A 69 5.92 4.87 3.28
CA PHE A 69 6.20 3.48 3.68
C PHE A 69 7.67 3.31 4.07
N ALA A 70 8.60 3.78 3.23
CA ALA A 70 10.03 3.69 3.54
C ALA A 70 10.36 4.41 4.85
N LEU A 71 9.81 5.60 5.07
CA LEU A 71 10.04 6.37 6.29
C LEU A 71 9.53 5.65 7.55
N LEU A 72 8.32 5.10 7.52
CA LEU A 72 7.68 4.53 8.71
C LEU A 72 7.99 3.05 8.96
N LEU A 73 8.21 2.25 7.90
CA LEU A 73 8.45 0.82 8.02
C LEU A 73 9.93 0.48 8.21
N TRP A 74 10.85 1.28 7.68
CA TRP A 74 12.28 0.98 7.75
C TRP A 74 12.80 0.79 9.19
N PRO A 75 12.45 1.64 10.18
CA PRO A 75 12.90 1.48 11.56
C PRO A 75 12.39 0.18 12.21
N LEU A 76 11.24 -0.34 11.79
CA LEU A 76 10.63 -1.54 12.37
C LEU A 76 11.43 -2.83 12.10
N ARG A 77 12.44 -2.76 11.24
CA ARG A 77 13.41 -3.86 11.07
C ARG A 77 14.20 -4.16 12.33
N ALA A 78 14.44 -3.15 13.17
CA ALA A 78 15.15 -3.31 14.43
C ALA A 78 14.27 -3.93 15.53
N VAL A 79 12.94 -3.94 15.36
CA VAL A 79 12.01 -4.51 16.34
C VAL A 79 12.13 -6.04 16.33
N GLN A 80 12.41 -6.61 17.50
CA GLN A 80 12.46 -8.05 17.71
C GLN A 80 11.06 -8.61 18.01
N GLY A 81 10.83 -9.88 17.64
CA GLY A 81 9.54 -10.55 17.82
C GLY A 81 8.56 -10.29 16.66
N LEU A 82 8.11 -11.37 16.03
CA LEU A 82 7.21 -11.30 14.88
C LEU A 82 5.85 -10.64 15.19
N PRO A 83 5.16 -10.92 16.33
CA PRO A 83 3.89 -10.28 16.63
C PRO A 83 3.98 -8.76 16.77
N PHE A 84 5.00 -8.25 17.48
CA PHE A 84 5.22 -6.81 17.64
C PHE A 84 5.59 -6.14 16.33
N ARG A 85 6.42 -6.81 15.51
CA ARG A 85 6.77 -6.31 14.18
C ARG A 85 5.56 -6.27 13.24
N LEU A 86 4.69 -7.28 13.27
CA LEU A 86 3.45 -7.30 12.49
C LEU A 86 2.50 -6.18 12.93
N ALA A 87 2.23 -6.06 14.23
CA ALA A 87 1.36 -5.01 14.76
C ALA A 87 1.90 -3.60 14.43
N GLY A 88 3.19 -3.37 14.68
CA GLY A 88 3.86 -2.11 14.36
C GLY A 88 3.83 -1.81 12.86
N ALA A 89 4.05 -2.81 12.00
CA ALA A 89 4.06 -2.61 10.56
C ALA A 89 2.65 -2.35 10.00
N SER A 90 1.62 -3.02 10.52
CA SER A 90 0.22 -2.72 10.19
C SER A 90 -0.14 -1.27 10.55
N ILE A 91 0.20 -0.83 11.76
CA ILE A 91 -0.04 0.55 12.22
C ILE A 91 0.74 1.56 11.38
N ALA A 92 2.01 1.28 11.09
CA ALA A 92 2.83 2.13 10.23
C ALA A 92 2.30 2.21 8.79
N GLY A 93 1.80 1.11 8.24
CA GLY A 93 1.15 1.09 6.92
C GLY A 93 -0.15 1.91 6.88
N LEU A 94 -0.99 1.79 7.91
CA LEU A 94 -2.18 2.64 8.10
C LEU A 94 -1.80 4.12 8.16
N ALA A 95 -0.84 4.46 9.01
CA ALA A 95 -0.37 5.83 9.21
C ALA A 95 0.26 6.41 7.92
N ALA A 96 1.03 5.61 7.19
CA ALA A 96 1.64 6.02 5.92
C ALA A 96 0.57 6.36 4.88
N THR A 97 -0.44 5.50 4.70
CA THR A 97 -1.53 5.75 3.76
C THR A 97 -2.36 6.96 4.18
N LEU A 98 -2.70 7.08 5.47
CA LEU A 98 -3.45 8.22 6.00
C LEU A 98 -2.69 9.53 5.78
N ALA A 99 -1.38 9.55 6.03
CA ALA A 99 -0.53 10.72 5.81
C ALA A 99 -0.56 11.17 4.33
N VAL A 100 -0.50 10.23 3.39
CA VAL A 100 -0.59 10.56 1.95
C VAL A 100 -1.98 11.10 1.62
N LEU A 101 -3.06 10.47 2.10
CA LEU A 101 -4.43 10.96 1.89
C LEU A 101 -4.66 12.37 2.45
N LEU A 102 -4.01 12.72 3.56
CA LEU A 102 -4.10 14.03 4.19
C LEU A 102 -3.33 15.11 3.43
N VAL A 103 -2.13 14.80 2.95
CA VAL A 103 -1.20 15.81 2.44
C VAL A 103 -1.20 15.91 0.90
N LEU A 104 -1.50 14.83 0.19
CA LEU A 104 -1.38 14.82 -1.26
C LEU A 104 -2.39 15.81 -1.90
N PRO A 105 -1.92 16.75 -2.76
CA PRO A 105 -2.80 17.68 -3.46
C PRO A 105 -3.74 16.96 -4.44
N GLY A 106 -4.89 17.59 -4.73
CA GLY A 106 -5.89 17.06 -5.65
C GLY A 106 -5.31 16.71 -7.02
N ASP A 107 -4.58 17.64 -7.61
CA ASP A 107 -3.96 17.51 -8.94
C ASP A 107 -2.97 16.34 -9.05
N TRP A 108 -2.40 15.92 -7.92
CA TRP A 108 -1.42 14.84 -7.85
C TRP A 108 -2.03 13.51 -7.42
N SER A 109 -3.33 13.47 -7.14
CA SER A 109 -4.00 12.32 -6.53
C SER A 109 -4.91 11.56 -7.49
N ARG A 110 -4.80 11.75 -8.82
CA ARG A 110 -5.63 11.04 -9.82
C ARG A 110 -5.75 9.55 -9.49
N GLY A 111 -6.99 9.06 -9.38
CA GLY A 111 -7.29 7.65 -9.09
C GLY A 111 -7.07 7.21 -7.63
N PHE A 112 -6.76 8.12 -6.71
CA PHE A 112 -6.45 7.84 -5.31
C PHE A 112 -6.97 8.93 -4.37
N GLY A 113 -7.55 8.59 -3.22
CA GLY A 113 -8.05 9.58 -2.26
C GLY A 113 -8.97 10.64 -2.88
N VAL A 114 -8.65 11.93 -2.71
CA VAL A 114 -9.45 13.04 -3.25
C VAL A 114 -9.52 13.03 -4.78
N GLY A 115 -8.52 12.51 -5.49
CA GLY A 115 -8.55 12.39 -6.95
C GLY A 115 -9.28 11.14 -7.45
N LEU A 116 -9.79 10.30 -6.54
CA LEU A 116 -10.75 9.23 -6.85
C LEU A 116 -12.20 9.70 -6.68
N THR A 117 -12.50 10.37 -5.56
CA THR A 117 -13.88 10.68 -5.14
C THR A 117 -14.26 12.16 -5.24
N GLY A 118 -13.30 13.06 -5.43
CA GLY A 118 -13.49 14.50 -5.29
C GLY A 118 -13.53 15.01 -3.84
N VAL A 119 -13.51 14.10 -2.85
CA VAL A 119 -13.62 14.43 -1.42
C VAL A 119 -12.41 13.91 -0.66
N ARG A 120 -11.74 14.81 0.08
CA ARG A 120 -10.61 14.42 0.95
C ARG A 120 -11.14 13.60 2.12
N LEU A 121 -10.51 12.45 2.38
CA LEU A 121 -10.94 11.48 3.40
C LEU A 121 -12.42 11.06 3.24
N ASP A 122 -12.87 10.85 2.00
CA ASP A 122 -14.19 10.29 1.72
C ASP A 122 -14.49 9.06 2.59
N PRO A 123 -15.61 9.01 3.33
CA PRO A 123 -15.86 7.96 4.33
C PRO A 123 -16.06 6.56 3.71
N VAL A 124 -16.38 6.48 2.42
CA VAL A 124 -16.52 5.19 1.71
C VAL A 124 -15.16 4.71 1.22
N ALA A 125 -14.36 5.58 0.62
CA ALA A 125 -13.05 5.23 0.09
C ALA A 125 -11.97 5.07 1.17
N LEU A 126 -12.01 5.89 2.23
CA LEU A 126 -11.03 5.90 3.32
C LEU A 126 -10.74 4.51 3.90
N PRO A 127 -11.73 3.73 4.36
CA PRO A 127 -11.47 2.40 4.92
C PRO A 127 -10.79 1.46 3.93
N LEU A 128 -11.10 1.53 2.63
CA LEU A 128 -10.48 0.69 1.60
C LEU A 128 -8.98 1.01 1.44
N HIS A 129 -8.62 2.28 1.51
CA HIS A 129 -7.23 2.73 1.46
C HIS A 129 -6.47 2.29 2.71
N LEU A 130 -7.08 2.46 3.89
CA LEU A 130 -6.49 2.04 5.15
C LEU A 130 -6.25 0.53 5.20
N VAL A 131 -7.21 -0.29 4.75
CA VAL A 131 -7.03 -1.75 4.66
C VAL A 131 -5.85 -2.09 3.74
N GLY A 132 -5.75 -1.47 2.57
CA GLY A 132 -4.58 -1.67 1.70
C GLY A 132 -3.27 -1.29 2.38
N GLY A 133 -3.23 -0.14 3.06
CA GLY A 133 -2.08 0.29 3.87
C GLY A 133 -1.66 -0.73 4.92
N ALA A 134 -2.63 -1.25 5.69
CA ALA A 134 -2.39 -2.27 6.70
C ALA A 134 -1.83 -3.57 6.08
N LEU A 135 -2.43 -4.05 5.00
CA LEU A 135 -1.97 -5.26 4.29
C LEU A 135 -0.56 -5.08 3.72
N GLY A 136 -0.23 -3.89 3.21
CA GLY A 136 1.11 -3.55 2.78
C GLY A 136 2.14 -3.61 3.92
N GLY A 137 1.78 -3.09 5.09
CA GLY A 137 2.58 -3.21 6.31
C GLY A 137 2.81 -4.66 6.75
N ILE A 138 1.77 -5.49 6.72
CA ILE A 138 1.85 -6.93 7.02
C ILE A 138 2.80 -7.62 6.04
N ALA A 139 2.63 -7.38 4.74
CA ALA A 139 3.48 -7.97 3.70
C ALA A 139 4.95 -7.58 3.87
N PHE A 140 5.23 -6.32 4.23
CA PHE A 140 6.58 -5.87 4.58
C PHE A 140 7.17 -6.66 5.76
N ALA A 141 6.41 -6.82 6.85
CA ALA A 141 6.89 -7.51 8.04
C ALA A 141 7.16 -9.00 7.78
N LEU A 142 6.27 -9.67 7.04
CA LEU A 142 6.43 -11.07 6.64
C LEU A 142 7.65 -11.25 5.73
N GLN A 143 7.79 -10.41 4.71
CA GLN A 143 8.93 -10.50 3.78
C GLN A 143 10.26 -10.21 4.50
N SER A 144 10.28 -9.22 5.39
CA SER A 144 11.44 -8.92 6.22
C SER A 144 11.82 -10.08 7.15
N ALA A 145 10.84 -10.79 7.71
CA ALA A 145 11.07 -11.95 8.55
C ALA A 145 11.61 -13.14 7.74
N SER A 146 11.07 -13.40 6.54
CA SER A 146 11.55 -14.46 5.64
C SER A 146 13.02 -14.27 5.26
N CYS A 147 13.43 -13.03 4.95
CA CYS A 147 14.84 -12.77 4.69
C CYS A 147 15.74 -12.98 5.90
N ALA A 148 15.31 -12.57 7.10
CA ALA A 148 16.12 -12.70 8.30
C ALA A 148 16.42 -14.19 8.59
N ARG A 149 15.45 -15.07 8.31
CA ARG A 149 15.64 -16.53 8.40
C ARG A 149 16.57 -17.09 7.32
N ALA A 150 16.56 -16.54 6.11
CA ALA A 150 17.43 -17.01 5.03
C ALA A 150 18.90 -16.55 5.16
N ALA A 151 19.19 -15.65 6.10
CA ALA A 151 20.51 -15.06 6.31
C ALA A 151 21.26 -15.59 7.54
N GLY A 152 20.56 -16.33 8.42
CA GLY A 152 21.14 -17.03 9.57
C GLY A 152 21.27 -18.52 9.28
#